data_AF-A0A920NC54-F1
#
_entry.id   AF-A0A920NC54-F1
#
_cell.length_a   1.000
_cell.length_b   1.000
_cell.length_c   1.000
_cell.angle_alpha   90.00
_cell.angle_beta   90.00
_cell.angle_gamma   90.00
#
_symmetry.space_group_name_H-M   'P 1'
#
loop_
_entity.id
_entity.type
_entity.pdbx_description
1 polymer ?
#
loop_
_entity_poly.entity_id
_entity_poly.type
_entity_poly.pdbx_seq_one_letter_code
_entity_poly.pdbx_strand_id
1 'polypeptide(L)' 'MRLLTNNPTKRVGLEGFGLEVTARVPIVAPYKDANFDYMETKRTRMGHILEPVDPTSNKED' A
#
# COMPACT_ATOMS: atom_id res chain seq x y z
N MET A 1 -2.78 12.28 -13.77
CA MET A 1 -3.41 12.24 -12.43
C MET A 1 -2.43 11.78 -11.37
N ARG A 2 -2.66 12.12 -10.09
CA ARG A 2 -1.89 11.58 -8.95
C ARG A 2 -2.64 10.37 -8.38
N LEU A 3 -2.03 9.19 -8.45
CA LEU A 3 -2.67 7.93 -8.07
C LEU A 3 -2.43 7.61 -6.59
N LEU A 4 -3.51 7.56 -5.80
CA LEU A 4 -3.49 7.09 -4.42
C LEU A 4 -3.40 5.57 -4.40
N THR A 5 -2.20 5.01 -4.20
CA THR A 5 -2.00 3.55 -4.17
C THR A 5 -0.68 3.16 -3.50
N ASN A 6 -0.71 2.03 -2.79
CA ASN A 6 0.48 1.29 -2.38
C ASN A 6 0.78 0.10 -3.30
N ASN A 7 -0.14 -0.22 -4.21
CA ASN A 7 0.06 -1.26 -5.20
C ASN A 7 0.69 -0.64 -6.48
N PRO A 8 1.97 -0.92 -6.79
CA PRO A 8 2.62 -0.41 -7.99
C PRO A 8 2.02 -0.93 -9.29
N THR A 9 1.42 -2.13 -9.29
CA THR A 9 0.86 -2.73 -10.51
C THR A 9 -0.39 -2.02 -11.02
N LYS A 10 -1.09 -1.26 -10.16
CA LYS A 10 -2.23 -0.44 -10.58
C LYS A 10 -1.87 0.64 -11.59
N ARG A 11 -0.62 1.12 -11.59
CA ARG A 11 -0.18 2.11 -12.57
C ARG A 11 -0.28 1.56 -13.99
N VAL A 12 0.33 0.40 -14.23
CA VAL A 12 0.36 -0.25 -15.54
C VAL A 12 -1.05 -0.54 -16.04
N GLY A 13 -1.92 -1.03 -15.15
CA GLY A 13 -3.32 -1.27 -15.49
C GLY A 13 -4.06 -0.03 -15.96
N LEU A 14 -3.90 1.11 -15.27
CA LEU A 14 -4.56 2.38 -15.62
C LEU A 14 -3.97 3.01 -16.89
N GLU A 15 -2.66 2.97 -17.07
CA GLU A 15 -2.01 3.45 -18.29
C GLU A 15 -2.48 2.66 -19.52
N GLY A 16 -2.76 1.37 -19.37
CA GLY A 16 -3.38 0.53 -20.42
C GLY A 16 -4.79 0.98 -20.84
N PHE A 17 -5.50 1.75 -20.00
CA PHE A 17 -6.79 2.37 -20.35
C PHE A 17 -6.64 3.81 -20.89
N GLY A 18 -5.42 4.25 -21.20
CA GLY A 18 -5.14 5.61 -21.68
C GLY A 18 -5.19 6.68 -20.58
N LEU A 19 -5.17 6.28 -19.30
CA LEU A 19 -5.15 7.21 -18.18
C LEU A 19 -3.71 7.56 -17.82
N GLU A 20 -3.34 8.83 -17.94
CA GLU A 20 -2.01 9.30 -17.58
C GLU A 20 -1.83 9.37 -16.05
N VAL A 21 -0.84 8.65 -15.52
CA VAL A 21 -0.44 8.70 -14.10
C VAL A 21 0.85 9.48 -13.95
N THR A 22 0.77 10.68 -13.37
CA THR A 22 1.91 11.62 -13.26
C THR A 22 2.66 11.49 -11.94
N ALA A 23 2.04 10.92 -10.90
CA ALA A 23 2.70 10.61 -9.63
C ALA A 23 1.94 9.54 -8.84
N ARG A 24 2.64 8.88 -7.91
CA ARG A 24 2.05 8.03 -6.86
C ARG A 24 1.96 8.81 -5.55
N VAL A 25 0.84 8.68 -4.86
CA VAL A 25 0.65 9.16 -3.48
C VAL A 25 0.42 7.95 -2.59
N PRO A 26 1.29 7.66 -1.61
CA PRO A 26 1.11 6.55 -0.69
C PRO A 26 -0.18 6.67 0.13
N ILE A 27 -0.78 5.54 0.48
CA ILE A 27 -1.89 5.48 1.44
C ILE A 27 -1.31 4.93 2.73
N VAL A 28 -1.16 5.77 3.76
CA VAL A 28 -0.66 5.32 5.06
C VAL A 28 -1.86 4.96 5.92
N ALA A 29 -1.97 3.69 6.28
CA ALA A 29 -2.96 3.19 7.24
C ALA A 29 -2.21 2.65 8.46
N PRO A 30 -2.73 2.84 9.68
CA PRO A 30 -2.11 2.28 10.87
C PRO A 30 -2.17 0.75 10.82
N TYR A 31 -1.09 0.14 11.25
CA TYR A 31 -1.07 -1.28 11.54
C TYR A 31 -1.85 -1.54 12.83
N LYS A 32 -2.63 -2.61 12.87
CA LYS A 32 -3.36 -3.07 14.06
C LYS A 32 -3.23 -4.58 14.09
N ASP A 33 -3.34 -5.19 15.27
CA ASP A 33 -3.28 -6.65 15.40
C ASP A 33 -4.25 -7.34 14.42
N ALA A 34 -5.46 -6.79 14.27
CA ALA A 34 -6.48 -7.31 13.37
C ALA A 34 -6.14 -7.22 11.86
N ASN A 35 -5.19 -6.36 11.45
CA ASN A 35 -4.83 -6.17 10.04
C ASN A 35 -3.36 -6.50 9.73
N PHE A 36 -2.57 -6.91 10.73
CA PHE A 36 -1.14 -7.17 10.61
C PHE A 36 -0.84 -8.18 9.49
N ASP A 37 -1.40 -9.39 9.57
CA ASP A 37 -1.14 -10.46 8.61
C ASP A 37 -1.54 -10.08 7.19
N TYR A 38 -2.63 -9.33 7.07
CA TYR A 38 -3.11 -8.84 5.78
C TYR A 38 -2.09 -7.88 5.17
N MET A 39 -1.63 -6.89 5.94
CA MET A 39 -0.70 -5.88 5.44
C MET A 39 0.70 -6.48 5.17
N GLU A 40 1.16 -7.42 6.00
CA GLU A 40 2.42 -8.11 5.77
C GLU A 40 2.34 -9.01 4.52
N THR A 41 1.21 -9.67 4.29
CA THR A 41 0.95 -10.41 3.04
C THR A 41 1.00 -9.48 1.83
N LYS A 42 0.39 -8.29 1.92
CA LYS A 42 0.42 -7.29 0.85
C LYS A 42 1.85 -6.87 0.52
N ARG A 43 2.68 -6.65 1.54
CA ARG A 43 4.08 -6.24 1.41
C ARG A 43 4.95 -7.34 0.83
N THR A 44 4.98 -8.51 1.47
CA THR A 44 5.95 -9.58 1.18
C THR A 44 5.56 -10.44 -0.02
N ARG A 45 4.25 -10.72 -0.20
CA ARG A 45 3.78 -11.66 -1.23
C ARG A 45 3.21 -10.95 -2.45
N MET A 46 2.62 -9.76 -2.28
CA MET A 46 1.97 -9.03 -3.38
C MET A 46 2.76 -7.80 -3.85
N GLY A 47 3.97 -7.58 -3.35
CA GLY A 47 4.86 -6.50 -3.78
C GLY A 47 4.32 -5.09 -3.53
N HIS A 48 3.44 -4.92 -2.53
CA HIS A 48 2.95 -3.59 -2.17
C HIS A 48 4.05 -2.79 -1.48
N ILE A 49 4.11 -1.49 -1.79
CA ILE A 49 5.04 -0.55 -1.18
C ILE A 49 4.43 -0.07 0.13
N LEU A 50 4.71 -0.81 1.20
CA LEU A 50 4.31 -0.54 2.57
C LEU A 50 5.56 -0.51 3.45
N GLU A 51 5.57 0.36 4.46
CA GLU A 51 6.65 0.40 5.45
C GLU A 51 6.69 -0.90 6.26
N PRO A 52 7.86 -1.32 6.77
CA PRO A 52 7.96 -2.48 7.64
C PRO A 52 7.00 -2.36 8.82
N VAL A 53 6.31 -3.45 9.13
CA VAL A 53 5.39 -3.46 10.27
C VAL A 53 6.23 -3.51 11.54
N ASP A 54 6.10 -2.50 12.39
CA ASP A 54 6.60 -2.57 13.75
C ASP A 54 5.48 -3.17 14.63
N PRO A 55 5.61 -4.43 15.11
CA PRO A 55 4.60 -5.03 15.99
C PRO A 55 4.48 -4.31 17.33
N THR A 56 5.35 -3.35 17.64
CA THR A 56 5.33 -2.55 18.87
C THR A 56 4.69 -1.18 18.71
N SER A 57 4.40 -0.73 17.48
CA SER A 57 3.91 0.64 17.22
C SER A 57 2.43 0.87 17.55
N ASN A 58 1.68 -0.17 17.91
CA ASN A 58 0.24 -0.08 18.16
C ASN A 58 -0.16 -0.72 19.50
N LYS A 59 0.34 -0.13 20.59
CA LYS A 59 -0.36 -0.15 21.88
C LYS A 59 -0.97 1.23 22.08
N GLU A 60 -2.10 1.48 21.45
CA GLU A 60 -3.00 2.55 21.89
C GLU A 60 -4.15 1.85 22.63
N ASP A 61 -4.34 2.24 23.89
CA ASP A 61 -5.44 1.83 24.78
C ASP A 61 -6.82 2.17 24.22
#